data_AF-A0A4W5LNH8-F1
#
_entry.id   AF-A0A4W5LNH8-F1
#
_cell.length_a   1.000
_cell.length_b   1.000
_cell.length_c   1.000
_cell.angle_alpha   90.00
_cell.angle_beta   90.00
_cell.angle_gamma   90.00
#
_symmetry.space_group_name_H-M   'P 1'
#
loop_
_entity.id
_entity.type
_entity.pdbx_description
1 polymer ?
#
loop_
_entity_poly.entity_id
_entity_poly.type
_entity_poly.pdbx_seq_one_letter_code
_entity_poly.pdbx_strand_id
1 'polypeptide(L)'
;FPRSDSRSKERGHDHEGVDGFQELYRSIEQASLSALGEQRPSTKQEFRRSFVKRCNDPVVNDKLHRIRALRSTLKAKEGDLAIISQVLDDPGLNSQKFQEWKQQHHELFVDICEFSSAPTESHPEGSDLSPLSPPLMMHTHSFIETHV
;
A
#
# COMPACT_ATOMS: atom_id res chain seq x y z
N PHE A 1 -64.07 52.51 25.48
CA PHE A 1 -64.72 51.70 24.41
C PHE A 1 -65.18 52.67 23.33
N PRO A 2 -64.87 52.45 22.04
CA PRO A 2 -64.99 51.18 21.34
C PRO A 2 -63.65 50.54 20.95
N ARG A 3 -63.73 49.22 20.75
CA ARG A 3 -62.67 48.32 20.33
C ARG A 3 -62.52 48.40 18.81
N SER A 4 -61.29 48.58 18.34
CA SER A 4 -60.93 48.26 16.96
C SER A 4 -60.22 46.92 16.98
N ASP A 5 -60.95 45.87 16.61
CA ASP A 5 -60.41 44.55 16.29
C ASP A 5 -59.53 44.67 15.04
N SER A 6 -58.23 44.80 15.25
CA SER A 6 -57.24 44.63 14.19
C SER A 6 -56.65 43.23 14.29
N ARG A 7 -57.45 42.31 13.76
CA ARG A 7 -57.09 41.07 13.06
C ARG A 7 -55.62 40.67 13.15
N SER A 8 -55.41 39.56 13.85
CA SER A 8 -54.20 38.71 13.84
C SER A 8 -53.45 38.79 12.52
N LYS A 9 -52.23 39.34 12.56
CA LYS A 9 -51.27 39.18 11.48
C LYS A 9 -50.53 37.87 11.76
N GLU A 10 -51.15 36.77 11.37
CA GLU A 10 -50.43 35.52 11.07
C GLU A 10 -49.26 35.90 10.17
N ARG A 11 -48.05 35.84 10.70
CA ARG A 11 -46.86 35.72 9.87
C ARG A 11 -46.85 34.28 9.42
N GLY A 12 -47.62 33.99 8.37
CA GLY A 12 -47.31 32.89 7.48
C GLY A 12 -45.89 33.13 7.00
N HIS A 13 -44.95 32.41 7.60
CA HIS A 13 -43.66 32.22 6.97
C HIS A 13 -43.96 31.22 5.86
N ASP A 14 -44.17 31.75 4.66
CA ASP A 14 -44.23 30.99 3.43
C ASP A 14 -42.90 30.24 3.28
N HIS A 15 -42.82 29.07 3.91
CA HIS A 15 -41.84 28.03 3.61
C HIS A 15 -42.48 26.96 2.71
N GLU A 16 -43.34 27.39 1.80
CA GLU A 16 -43.74 26.57 0.66
C GLU A 16 -42.70 26.78 -0.44
N GLY A 17 -41.76 25.84 -0.54
CA GLY A 17 -40.88 25.77 -1.71
C GLY A 17 -39.58 25.00 -1.54
N VAL A 18 -39.15 24.73 -0.31
CA VAL A 18 -37.98 23.89 -0.06
C VAL A 18 -38.39 22.83 0.95
N ASP A 19 -38.41 21.57 0.52
CA ASP A 19 -38.54 20.43 1.42
C ASP A 19 -37.45 20.56 2.51
N GLY A 20 -37.82 20.61 3.80
CA GLY A 20 -36.86 20.78 4.89
C GLY A 20 -35.76 19.72 4.88
N PHE A 21 -36.03 18.57 4.26
CA PHE A 21 -35.04 17.53 4.02
C PHE A 21 -33.96 17.93 3.00
N GLN A 22 -34.32 18.71 1.98
CA GLN A 22 -33.38 19.26 1.00
C GLN A 22 -32.43 20.29 1.64
N GLU A 23 -32.93 21.11 2.57
CA GLU A 23 -32.09 22.04 3.32
C GLU A 23 -31.13 21.30 4.26
N LEU A 24 -31.62 20.25 4.93
CA LEU A 24 -30.78 19.37 5.74
C LEU A 24 -29.64 18.76 4.92
N TYR A 25 -29.93 18.18 3.74
CA TYR A 25 -28.89 17.60 2.90
C TYR A 25 -27.88 18.65 2.41
N ARG A 26 -28.33 19.84 2.02
CA ARG A 26 -27.42 20.92 1.62
C ARG A 26 -26.54 21.37 2.77
N SER A 27 -27.07 21.46 3.99
CA SER A 27 -26.30 21.84 5.16
C SER A 27 -25.23 20.78 5.51
N ILE A 28 -25.59 19.49 5.44
CA ILE A 28 -24.65 18.38 5.62
C ILE A 28 -23.54 18.40 4.55
N GLU A 29 -23.93 18.64 3.29
CA GLU A 29 -22.99 18.75 2.17
C GLU A 29 -22.04 19.96 2.34
N GLN A 30 -22.56 21.12 2.74
CA GLN A 30 -21.76 22.32 3.03
C GLN A 30 -20.80 22.13 4.20
N ALA A 31 -21.16 21.31 5.17
CA ALA A 31 -20.30 20.95 6.30
C ALA A 31 -19.24 19.87 5.95
N SER A 32 -19.21 19.36 4.71
CA SER A 32 -18.37 18.24 4.28
C SER A 32 -18.55 17.00 5.16
N LEU A 33 -19.80 16.68 5.49
CA LEU A 33 -20.18 15.52 6.31
C LEU A 33 -20.97 14.49 5.52
N SER A 34 -20.96 13.24 5.98
CA SER A 34 -21.93 12.22 5.62
C SER A 34 -23.22 12.43 6.43
N ALA A 35 -24.33 11.81 6.00
CA ALA A 35 -25.57 11.83 6.78
C ALA A 35 -25.43 11.23 8.20
N LEU A 36 -24.37 10.46 8.45
CA LEU A 36 -24.02 9.89 9.75
C LEU A 36 -22.96 10.71 10.51
N GLY A 37 -22.56 11.87 9.99
CA GLY A 37 -21.60 12.77 10.63
C GLY A 37 -20.12 12.46 10.35
N GLU A 38 -19.81 11.57 9.41
CA GLU A 38 -18.43 11.28 9.02
C GLU A 38 -17.87 12.35 8.09
N GLN A 39 -16.60 12.74 8.27
CA GLN A 39 -15.94 13.67 7.34
C GLN A 39 -15.91 13.08 5.92
N ARG A 40 -16.59 13.75 4.99
CA ARG A 40 -16.69 13.36 3.59
C ARG A 40 -16.54 14.60 2.71
N PRO A 41 -15.48 14.67 1.87
CA PRO A 41 -15.35 15.73 0.89
C PRO A 41 -16.61 15.77 0.01
N SER A 42 -17.32 16.89 0.05
CA SER A 42 -18.60 17.06 -0.65
C SER A 42 -18.39 17.61 -2.05
N THR A 43 -17.26 18.28 -2.32
CA THR A 43 -16.96 18.83 -3.63
C THR A 43 -15.70 18.24 -4.28
N LYS A 44 -15.67 18.24 -5.62
CA LYS A 44 -14.47 17.88 -6.40
C LYS A 44 -13.26 18.74 -6.03
N GLN A 45 -13.47 20.00 -5.64
CA GLN A 45 -12.41 20.90 -5.21
C GLN A 45 -11.85 20.50 -3.84
N GLU A 46 -12.68 20.12 -2.88
CA GLU A 46 -12.23 19.59 -1.59
C GLU A 46 -11.46 18.29 -1.73
N PHE A 47 -11.93 17.38 -2.59
CA PHE A 47 -11.18 16.16 -2.90
C PHE A 47 -9.79 16.49 -3.46
N ARG A 48 -9.71 17.43 -4.42
CA ARG A 48 -8.43 17.91 -4.95
C ARG A 48 -7.53 18.50 -3.86
N ARG A 49 -8.06 19.36 -2.98
CA ARG A 49 -7.30 19.95 -1.87
C ARG A 49 -6.78 18.88 -0.90
N SER A 50 -7.63 17.93 -0.50
CA SER A 50 -7.26 16.82 0.39
C SER A 50 -6.22 15.90 -0.27
N PHE A 51 -6.39 15.61 -1.56
CA PHE A 51 -5.43 14.83 -2.33
C PHE A 51 -4.06 15.51 -2.38
N VAL A 52 -4.00 16.78 -2.79
CA VAL A 52 -2.75 17.56 -2.84
C VAL A 52 -2.09 17.62 -1.45
N LYS A 53 -2.87 17.87 -0.39
CA LYS A 53 -2.36 17.88 0.99
C LYS A 53 -1.71 16.54 1.37
N ARG A 54 -2.37 15.41 1.07
CA ARG A 54 -1.83 14.07 1.36
C ARG A 54 -0.63 13.71 0.48
N CYS A 55 -0.62 14.11 -0.78
CA CYS A 55 0.51 13.89 -1.67
C CYS A 55 1.75 14.72 -1.29
N ASN A 56 1.53 15.89 -0.67
CA ASN A 56 2.59 16.75 -0.16
C ASN A 56 3.07 16.36 1.26
N ASP A 57 2.51 15.31 1.87
CA ASP A 57 3.00 14.78 3.14
C ASP A 57 4.12 13.76 2.87
N PRO A 58 5.40 14.12 3.14
CA PRO A 58 6.53 13.24 2.82
C PRO A 58 6.48 11.93 3.61
N VAL A 59 6.01 11.96 4.87
CA VAL A 59 5.96 10.77 5.74
C VAL A 59 4.94 9.76 5.21
N VAL A 60 3.77 10.25 4.78
CA VAL A 60 2.74 9.39 4.18
C VAL A 60 3.21 8.84 2.83
N ASN A 61 3.88 9.66 2.02
CA ASN A 61 4.39 9.23 0.72
C ASN A 61 5.48 8.17 0.87
N ASP A 62 6.40 8.32 1.82
CA ASP A 62 7.46 7.34 2.10
C ASP A 62 6.89 5.99 2.54
N LYS A 63 5.88 6.00 3.43
CA LYS A 63 5.15 4.77 3.81
C LYS A 63 4.50 4.12 2.60
N LEU A 64 3.87 4.91 1.74
CA LEU A 64 3.21 4.42 0.54
C LEU A 64 4.22 3.86 -0.47
N HIS A 65 5.36 4.51 -0.67
CA HIS A 65 6.46 4.02 -1.49
C HIS A 65 7.02 2.71 -0.99
N ARG A 66 7.24 2.59 0.33
CA ARG A 66 7.66 1.32 0.95
C ARG A 66 6.64 0.21 0.70
N ILE A 67 5.34 0.49 0.86
CA ILE A 67 4.28 -0.48 0.56
C ILE A 67 4.31 -0.88 -0.92
N ARG A 68 4.50 0.07 -1.84
CA ARG A 68 4.60 -0.23 -3.28
C ARG A 68 5.81 -1.11 -3.60
N ALA A 69 6.97 -0.79 -3.05
CA ALA A 69 8.18 -1.58 -3.23
C ALA A 69 7.97 -3.02 -2.71
N LEU A 70 7.48 -3.17 -1.47
CA LEU A 70 7.19 -4.47 -0.88
C LEU A 70 6.17 -5.27 -1.70
N ARG A 71 5.09 -4.63 -2.18
CA ARG A 71 4.12 -5.29 -3.06
C ARG A 71 4.72 -5.72 -4.38
N SER A 72 5.60 -4.92 -4.97
CA SER A 72 6.31 -5.28 -6.20
C SER A 72 7.21 -6.48 -5.98
N THR A 73 7.98 -6.49 -4.89
CA THR A 73 8.83 -7.62 -4.50
C THR A 73 8.00 -8.88 -4.24
N LEU A 74 6.89 -8.76 -3.50
CA LEU A 74 5.98 -9.88 -3.25
C LEU A 74 5.45 -10.45 -4.56
N LYS A 75 4.94 -9.59 -5.45
CA LYS A 75 4.40 -10.00 -6.75
C LYS A 75 5.46 -10.69 -7.62
N ALA A 76 6.70 -10.22 -7.60
CA ALA A 76 7.81 -10.88 -8.30
C ALA A 76 8.04 -12.29 -7.73
N LYS A 77 8.11 -12.43 -6.40
CA LYS A 77 8.29 -13.74 -5.74
C LYS A 77 7.11 -14.70 -5.93
N GLU A 78 5.88 -14.20 -5.97
CA GLU A 78 4.71 -14.99 -6.35
C GLU A 78 4.82 -15.51 -7.79
N GLY A 79 5.37 -14.70 -8.71
CA GLY A 79 5.68 -15.12 -10.07
C GLY A 79 6.74 -16.22 -10.14
N ASP A 80 7.85 -16.06 -9.42
CA ASP A 80 8.90 -17.08 -9.29
C ASP A 80 8.31 -18.42 -8.79
N LEU A 81 7.48 -18.36 -7.75
CA LEU A 81 6.81 -19.54 -7.20
C LEU A 81 5.85 -20.19 -8.19
N ALA A 82 5.10 -19.42 -8.98
CA ALA A 82 4.21 -19.97 -9.99
C ALA A 82 4.97 -20.74 -11.08
N ILE A 83 6.14 -20.23 -11.48
CA ILE A 83 7.03 -20.90 -12.45
C ILE A 83 7.56 -22.23 -11.89
N ILE A 84 7.88 -22.27 -10.60
CA ILE A 84 8.30 -23.51 -9.91
C ILE A 84 7.12 -24.48 -9.79
N SER A 85 5.95 -24.00 -9.38
CA SER A 85 4.73 -24.83 -9.26
C SER A 85 4.41 -25.50 -10.60
N GLN A 86 4.54 -24.78 -11.71
CA GLN A 86 4.27 -25.31 -13.05
C GLN A 86 5.04 -26.61 -13.35
N VAL A 87 6.30 -26.71 -12.94
CA VAL A 87 7.11 -27.92 -13.17
C VAL A 87 6.83 -29.00 -12.14
N LEU A 88 6.53 -28.63 -10.89
CA LEU A 88 6.21 -29.56 -9.81
C LEU A 88 4.83 -30.22 -9.97
N ASP A 89 3.89 -29.51 -10.59
CA ASP A 89 2.52 -29.95 -10.81
C ASP A 89 2.36 -30.79 -12.11
N ASP A 90 3.41 -30.97 -12.93
CA ASP A 90 3.36 -31.82 -14.14
C ASP A 90 3.53 -33.31 -13.80
N PRO A 91 2.45 -34.13 -13.83
CA PRO A 91 2.55 -35.56 -13.54
C PRO A 91 3.34 -36.34 -14.61
N GLY A 92 3.56 -35.75 -15.78
CA GLY A 92 4.33 -36.30 -16.90
C GLY A 92 5.71 -35.68 -17.05
N LEU A 93 6.27 -35.14 -15.96
CA LEU A 93 7.61 -34.55 -15.97
C LEU A 93 8.65 -35.61 -16.36
N ASN A 94 9.53 -35.26 -17.29
CA ASN A 94 10.64 -36.09 -17.72
C ASN A 94 11.93 -35.25 -17.84
N SER A 95 13.08 -35.91 -18.04
CA SER A 95 14.38 -35.24 -18.10
C SER A 95 14.44 -34.15 -19.17
N GLN A 96 13.89 -34.41 -20.36
CA GLN A 96 13.89 -33.45 -21.46
C GLN A 96 13.09 -32.19 -21.09
N LYS A 97 11.86 -32.35 -20.59
CA LYS A 97 11.01 -31.23 -20.15
C LYS A 97 11.67 -30.40 -19.05
N PHE A 98 12.33 -31.06 -18.10
CA PHE A 98 13.04 -30.35 -17.04
C PHE A 98 14.26 -29.57 -17.56
N GLN A 99 15.00 -30.13 -18.51
CA GLN A 99 16.12 -29.42 -19.17
C GLN A 99 15.64 -28.21 -19.97
N GLU A 100 14.48 -28.31 -20.63
CA GLU A 100 13.83 -27.19 -21.33
C GLU A 100 13.39 -26.11 -20.34
N TRP A 101 12.70 -26.48 -19.25
CA TRP A 101 12.30 -25.55 -18.18
C TRP A 101 13.51 -24.83 -17.57
N LYS A 102 14.59 -25.57 -17.28
CA LYS A 102 15.83 -25.02 -16.72
C LYS A 102 16.49 -24.01 -17.66
N GLN A 103 16.46 -24.25 -18.97
CA GLN A 103 16.97 -23.28 -19.96
C GLN A 103 16.07 -22.04 -20.04
N GLN A 104 14.75 -22.21 -20.01
CA GLN A 104 13.80 -21.09 -20.06
C GLN A 104 13.86 -20.21 -18.80
N HIS A 105 14.11 -20.80 -17.63
CA HIS A 105 14.13 -20.11 -16.34
C HIS A 105 15.51 -20.15 -15.69
N HIS A 106 16.55 -19.96 -16.50
CA HIS A 106 17.93 -20.10 -16.05
C HIS A 106 18.29 -19.18 -14.87
N GLU A 107 17.91 -17.91 -14.93
CA GLU A 107 18.19 -16.93 -13.87
C GLU A 107 17.58 -17.37 -12.53
N LEU A 108 16.29 -17.73 -12.54
CA LEU A 108 15.60 -18.27 -11.37
C LEU A 108 16.28 -19.55 -10.83
N PHE A 109 16.74 -20.42 -11.72
CA PHE A 109 17.45 -21.63 -11.32
C PHE A 109 18.78 -21.33 -10.62
N VAL A 110 19.57 -20.36 -11.12
CA VAL A 110 20.82 -19.93 -10.49
C VAL A 110 20.55 -19.34 -9.11
N ASP A 111 19.56 -18.46 -8.99
CA ASP A 111 19.16 -17.86 -7.70
C ASP A 111 18.80 -18.93 -6.66
N ILE A 112 18.07 -19.98 -7.06
CA ILE A 112 17.72 -21.11 -6.19
C ILE A 112 18.98 -21.85 -5.73
N CYS A 113 19.91 -22.13 -6.66
CA CYS A 113 21.17 -22.80 -6.32
C CYS A 113 22.00 -21.96 -5.34
N GLU A 114 22.15 -20.67 -5.59
CA GLU A 114 22.88 -19.74 -4.72
C GLU A 114 22.25 -19.70 -3.32
N PHE A 115 20.93 -19.54 -3.22
CA PHE A 115 20.22 -19.55 -1.94
C PHE A 115 20.41 -20.86 -1.16
N SER A 116 20.39 -22.01 -1.85
CA SER A 116 20.61 -23.32 -1.22
C SER A 116 22.05 -23.57 -0.76
N SER A 117 23.01 -22.83 -1.34
CA SER A 117 24.45 -22.96 -1.04
C SER A 117 24.91 -22.04 0.09
N ALA A 118 24.11 -21.04 0.45
CA ALA A 118 24.40 -20.18 1.58
C ALA A 118 24.36 -20.99 2.89
N PRO A 119 25.39 -20.93 3.75
CA PRO A 119 25.31 -21.50 5.08
C PRO A 119 24.09 -20.90 5.77
N THR A 120 23.16 -21.75 6.21
CA THR A 120 22.08 -21.34 7.10
C THR A 120 22.73 -20.85 8.39
N GLU A 121 23.05 -19.56 8.47
CA GLU A 121 23.39 -18.92 9.73
C GLU A 121 22.21 -19.18 10.65
N SER A 122 22.41 -20.08 11.60
CA SER A 122 21.48 -20.32 12.68
C SER A 122 21.39 -19.02 13.45
N HIS A 123 20.37 -18.22 13.14
CA HIS A 123 20.01 -17.09 13.98
C HIS A 123 19.76 -17.63 15.39
N PRO A 124 20.56 -17.23 16.40
CA PRO A 124 20.21 -17.50 17.78
C PRO A 124 18.93 -16.73 18.06
N GLU A 125 17.96 -17.40 18.66
CA GLU A 125 16.75 -16.77 19.17
C GLU A 125 17.12 -15.52 19.99
N GLY A 126 16.54 -14.37 19.61
CA GLY A 126 16.61 -13.14 20.39
C GLY A 126 17.75 -12.18 20.04
N SER A 127 17.63 -11.47 18.92
CA SER A 127 18.10 -10.08 18.89
C SER A 127 17.37 -9.25 17.85
N ASP A 128 17.15 -8.02 18.29
CA ASP A 128 16.19 -7.03 17.84
C ASP A 128 16.33 -6.64 16.36
N LEU A 129 15.19 -6.26 15.78
CA LEU A 129 15.06 -5.83 14.40
C LEU A 129 15.94 -4.59 14.12
N SER A 130 17.01 -4.74 13.34
CA SER A 130 17.74 -3.60 12.80
C SER A 130 18.19 -3.86 11.35
N PRO A 131 17.52 -3.28 10.33
CA PRO A 131 17.83 -3.53 8.93
C PRO A 131 18.85 -2.51 8.43
N LEU A 132 20.08 -2.54 8.93
CA LEU A 132 21.22 -1.80 8.35
C LEU A 132 22.52 -2.39 8.91
N SER A 133 22.95 -3.51 8.34
CA SER A 133 24.36 -3.92 8.45
C SER A 133 24.98 -3.88 7.05
N PRO A 134 25.97 -3.02 6.77
CA PRO A 134 26.69 -3.03 5.51
C PRO A 134 27.51 -4.32 5.37
N PRO A 135 27.81 -4.78 4.14
CA PRO A 135 28.63 -5.98 3.94
C PRO A 135 30.02 -5.75 4.52
N LEU A 136 30.43 -6.64 5.43
CA LEU A 136 31.76 -6.69 6.03
C LEU A 136 32.79 -6.92 4.92
N MET A 137 33.67 -5.96 4.65
CA MET A 137 34.76 -6.15 3.70
C MET A 137 35.71 -7.23 4.23
N MET A 138 35.70 -8.40 3.60
CA MET A 138 36.67 -9.47 3.84
C MET A 138 38.01 -9.03 3.25
N HIS A 139 38.87 -8.43 4.07
CA HIS A 139 40.25 -8.17 3.68
C HIS A 139 41.01 -9.50 3.64
N THR A 140 41.47 -9.87 2.45
CA THR A 140 42.31 -11.03 2.20
C THR A 140 43.72 -10.73 2.68
N HIS A 141 44.21 -11.52 3.65
CA HIS A 141 45.62 -11.55 4.02
C HIS A 141 46.40 -12.25 2.88
N SER A 142 47.31 -11.54 2.22
CA SER A 142 48.33 -12.18 1.39
C SER A 142 49.71 -11.87 1.95
N PHE A 143 50.29 -12.90 2.54
CA PHE A 143 51.64 -13.00 3.08
C PHE A 143 52.65 -13.12 1.93
N ILE A 144 53.69 -12.28 1.92
CA ILE A 144 54.97 -12.55 1.24
C ILE A 144 56.03 -12.05 2.22
N GLU A 145 56.48 -12.92 3.13
CA GLU A 145 57.67 -13.77 2.98
C GLU A 145 58.96 -12.93 2.83
N THR A 146 59.60 -12.70 3.98
CA THR A 146 60.96 -12.16 4.09
C THR A 146 61.97 -13.17 3.52
N HIS A 147 62.86 -12.73 2.63
CA HIS A 147 64.11 -13.42 2.38
C HIS A 147 65.28 -12.54 2.85
N VAL A 148 66.20 -13.25 3.53
CA VAL A 148 67.52 -12.93 4.11
C VAL A 148 68.15 -11.59 3.79
#